data_AF-A0A2K9LFD9-F1
#
_entry.id   AF-A0A2K9LFD9-F1
#
_cell.length_a   1.000
_cell.length_b   1.000
_cell.length_c   1.000
_cell.angle_alpha   90.00
_cell.angle_beta   90.00
_cell.angle_gamma   90.00
#
_symmetry.space_group_name_H-M   'P 1'
#
loop_
_entity.id
_entity.type
_entity.pdbx_description
1 polymer ?
#
loop_
_entity_poly.entity_id
_entity_poly.type
_entity_poly.pdbx_seq_one_letter_code
_entity_poly.pdbx_strand_id
1 'polypeptide(L)'
;MTVPAVTSASRSAPVQPAETGRCPTCKRWGGVRIRAEDGTTLLPDPQRLNGPCLEGPWHGNLRGPRNACGQWIDWLAAKPPPADMG
;
A
#
# COMPACT_ATOMS: atom_id res chain seq x y z
N MET A 1 9.80 -18.29 -45.08
CA MET A 1 8.49 -17.66 -44.82
C MET A 1 8.28 -17.65 -43.31
N THR A 2 8.27 -16.43 -42.77
CA THR A 2 7.85 -15.88 -41.46
C THR A 2 7.29 -16.80 -40.38
N VAL A 3 7.88 -16.72 -39.18
CA VAL A 3 7.32 -17.19 -37.89
C VAL A 3 6.26 -16.21 -37.36
N PRO A 4 5.10 -16.63 -36.85
CA PRO A 4 4.21 -15.72 -36.13
C PRO A 4 4.67 -15.58 -34.67
N ALA A 5 4.99 -14.35 -34.27
CA ALA A 5 5.19 -13.99 -32.88
C ALA A 5 3.83 -13.89 -32.17
N VAL A 6 3.57 -14.77 -31.20
CA VAL A 6 2.48 -14.59 -30.24
C VAL A 6 2.98 -13.65 -29.15
N THR A 7 2.62 -12.38 -29.27
CA THR A 7 2.76 -11.41 -28.19
C THR A 7 1.63 -11.64 -27.18
N SER A 8 1.90 -12.41 -26.14
CA SER A 8 1.02 -12.44 -24.95
C SER A 8 1.26 -11.17 -24.14
N ALA A 9 0.43 -10.16 -24.38
CA ALA A 9 0.29 -9.03 -23.48
C ALA A 9 -0.40 -9.51 -22.20
N SER A 10 0.38 -9.87 -21.18
CA SER A 10 -0.13 -9.92 -19.80
C SER A 10 -0.54 -8.51 -19.41
N ARG A 11 -1.84 -8.20 -19.50
CA ARG A 11 -2.42 -7.08 -18.77
C ARG A 11 -2.33 -7.41 -17.29
N SER A 12 -1.23 -7.03 -16.66
CA SER A 12 -1.17 -6.93 -15.21
C SER A 12 -2.22 -5.90 -14.81
N ALA A 13 -3.39 -6.36 -14.38
CA ALA A 13 -4.25 -5.54 -13.56
C ALA A 13 -3.40 -4.98 -12.42
N PRO A 14 -3.49 -3.67 -12.09
CA PRO A 14 -2.85 -3.19 -10.88
C PRO A 14 -3.46 -3.97 -9.72
N VAL A 15 -2.70 -4.90 -9.15
CA VAL A 15 -3.09 -5.56 -7.91
C VAL A 15 -3.26 -4.45 -6.89
N GLN A 16 -4.49 -4.26 -6.43
CA GLN A 16 -4.77 -3.16 -5.53
C GLN A 16 -4.00 -3.47 -4.22
N PRO A 17 -3.18 -2.54 -3.72
CA PRO A 17 -2.34 -2.79 -2.55
C PRO A 17 -3.15 -3.11 -1.28
N ALA A 18 -4.45 -2.79 -1.28
CA ALA A 18 -5.43 -3.19 -0.27
C ALA A 18 -5.63 -4.71 -0.24
N GLU A 19 -5.88 -5.32 -1.40
CA GLU A 19 -6.22 -6.74 -1.56
C GLU A 19 -5.10 -7.67 -1.09
N THR A 20 -3.85 -7.21 -1.18
CA THR A 20 -2.68 -8.02 -0.79
C THR A 20 -2.17 -7.75 0.62
N GLY A 21 -2.87 -6.95 1.43
CA GLY A 21 -2.49 -6.72 2.81
C GLY A 21 -1.15 -5.96 2.98
N ARG A 22 -0.85 -5.02 2.07
CA ARG A 22 0.47 -4.38 1.96
C ARG A 22 0.62 -3.14 2.84
N CYS A 23 1.86 -2.75 3.13
CA CYS A 23 2.18 -1.54 3.88
C CYS A 23 1.44 -0.25 3.44
N PRO A 24 1.25 0.05 2.14
CA PRO A 24 0.60 1.27 1.68
C PRO A 24 -0.82 1.47 2.22
N THR A 25 -1.55 0.38 2.40
CA THR A 25 -2.95 0.41 2.88
C THR A 25 -3.06 0.09 4.36
N CYS A 26 -1.95 -0.24 5.03
CA CYS A 26 -1.96 -0.55 6.45
C CYS A 26 -1.96 0.73 7.30
N LYS A 27 -2.82 0.77 8.33
CA LYS A 27 -2.83 1.85 9.35
C LYS A 27 -1.46 2.12 9.99
N ARG A 28 -0.62 1.09 10.14
CA ARG A 28 0.63 1.18 10.92
C ARG A 28 1.85 1.60 10.10
N TRP A 29 1.75 1.71 8.79
CA TRP A 29 2.86 2.19 7.97
C TRP A 29 2.90 3.72 8.01
N GLY A 30 4.07 4.32 8.24
CA GLY A 30 4.27 5.76 8.30
C GLY A 30 4.77 6.37 6.98
N GLY A 31 4.73 5.62 5.88
CA GLY A 31 5.15 6.10 4.57
C GLY A 31 4.18 7.13 3.99
N VAL A 32 4.71 7.95 3.07
CA VAL A 32 3.90 8.95 2.37
C VAL A 32 2.95 8.24 1.42
N ARG A 33 1.70 8.71 1.44
CA ARG A 33 0.61 8.17 0.63
C ARG A 33 -0.04 9.31 -0.13
N ILE A 34 -0.49 8.98 -1.32
CA ILE A 34 -1.27 9.85 -2.19
C ILE A 34 -2.63 9.20 -2.33
N ARG A 35 -3.70 9.97 -2.09
CA ARG A 35 -5.05 9.52 -2.41
C ARG A 35 -5.23 9.61 -3.92
N ALA A 36 -5.62 8.51 -4.54
CA ALA A 36 -5.93 8.46 -5.96
C ALA A 36 -7.25 9.21 -6.25
N GLU A 37 -7.51 9.45 -7.53
CA GLU A 37 -8.64 10.26 -8.02
C GLU A 37 -10.01 9.71 -7.62
N ASP A 38 -10.13 8.39 -7.45
CA ASP A 38 -11.34 7.70 -6.98
C ASP A 38 -11.65 7.98 -5.50
N GLY A 39 -10.71 8.60 -4.76
CA GLY A 39 -10.87 8.94 -3.35
C GLY A 39 -10.82 7.74 -2.38
N THR A 40 -10.92 6.52 -2.92
CA THR A 40 -10.96 5.26 -2.17
C THR A 40 -9.70 4.42 -2.31
N THR A 41 -8.73 4.85 -3.10
CA THR A 41 -7.47 4.15 -3.27
C THR A 41 -6.34 4.99 -2.69
N LEU A 42 -5.50 4.36 -1.86
CA LEU A 42 -4.25 4.94 -1.37
C LEU A 42 -3.09 4.33 -2.13
N LEU A 43 -2.34 5.19 -2.80
CA LEU A 43 -1.14 4.84 -3.53
C LEU A 43 0.09 5.27 -2.71
N PRO A 44 1.18 4.49 -2.70
CA PRO A 44 2.44 4.95 -2.14
C PRO A 44 3.01 6.10 -2.99
N ASP A 45 3.65 7.07 -2.33
CA ASP A 45 4.36 8.13 -3.03
C ASP A 45 5.54 7.55 -3.85
N PRO A 46 5.62 7.82 -5.16
CA PRO A 46 6.65 7.23 -6.02
C PRO A 46 8.06 7.80 -5.76
N GLN A 47 8.18 8.98 -5.13
CA GLN A 47 9.45 9.58 -4.74
C GLN A 47 9.89 9.11 -3.34
N ARG A 48 8.94 8.69 -2.49
CA ARG A 48 9.18 8.25 -1.11
C ARG A 48 8.51 6.90 -0.85
N LEU A 49 9.07 5.87 -1.49
CA LEU A 49 8.58 4.49 -1.42
C LEU A 49 8.70 3.85 -0.04
N ASN A 50 9.59 4.34 0.83
CA ASN A 50 9.87 3.74 2.13
C ASN A 50 9.32 4.62 3.26
N GLY A 51 8.78 3.97 4.29
CA GLY A 51 8.32 4.64 5.51
C GLY A 51 8.56 3.76 6.73
N PRO A 52 8.71 4.37 7.93
CA PRO A 52 8.85 3.61 9.17
C PRO A 52 7.53 2.92 9.51
N CYS A 53 7.58 1.70 10.02
CA CYS A 53 6.42 1.12 10.70
C CYS A 53 6.27 1.78 12.08
N LEU A 54 5.08 2.29 12.38
CA LEU A 54 4.79 3.07 13.58
C LEU A 54 4.39 2.21 14.78
N GLU A 55 4.08 0.93 14.59
CA GLU A 55 3.66 0.01 15.66
C GLU A 55 3.99 -1.45 15.33
N GLY A 56 3.79 -2.36 16.31
CA GLY A 56 3.92 -3.83 16.32
C GLY A 56 5.29 -4.38 15.91
N PRO A 57 5.41 -5.62 15.37
CA PRO A 57 6.70 -6.34 15.31
C PRO A 57 7.78 -5.65 14.46
N TRP A 58 7.39 -4.74 13.58
CA TRP A 58 8.31 -3.98 12.73
C TRP A 58 8.45 -2.52 13.17
N HIS A 59 7.96 -2.15 14.35
CA HIS A 59 8.03 -0.78 14.88
C HIS A 59 9.45 -0.20 14.75
N GLY A 60 9.56 1.03 14.26
CA GLY A 60 10.82 1.73 14.03
C GLY A 60 11.60 1.31 12.77
N ASN A 61 11.23 0.21 12.11
CA ASN A 61 11.94 -0.26 10.91
C ASN A 61 11.41 0.39 9.63
N LEU A 62 12.31 0.76 8.72
CA LEU A 62 11.97 1.27 7.39
C LEU A 62 11.52 0.13 6.47
N ARG A 63 10.33 0.30 5.88
CA ARG A 63 9.67 -0.73 5.09
C ARG A 63 9.14 -0.12 3.81
N GLY A 64 9.41 -0.79 2.69
CA GLY A 64 8.85 -0.44 1.39
C GLY A 64 7.39 -0.85 1.23
N PRO A 65 6.77 -0.45 0.11
CA PRO A 65 5.34 -0.54 -0.12
C PRO A 65 4.89 -1.96 -0.51
N ARG A 66 5.82 -2.86 -0.81
CA ARG A 66 5.52 -4.28 -1.09
C ARG A 66 5.61 -5.17 0.14
N ASN A 67 6.02 -4.64 1.29
CA ASN A 67 6.14 -5.44 2.51
C ASN A 67 4.77 -5.68 3.18
N ALA A 68 4.67 -6.80 3.90
CA ALA A 68 3.45 -7.19 4.63
C ALA A 68 3.60 -6.92 6.13
N CYS A 69 2.69 -6.15 6.72
CA CYS A 69 2.83 -5.54 8.06
C CYS A 69 2.70 -6.53 9.23
N GLY A 70 2.37 -7.79 8.95
CA GLY A 70 2.08 -8.83 9.94
C GLY A 70 0.69 -8.74 10.58
N GLN A 71 0.08 -7.55 10.58
CA GLN A 71 -1.31 -7.28 10.96
C GLN A 71 -1.86 -6.24 9.99
N TRP A 72 -2.81 -6.64 9.14
CA TRP A 72 -3.40 -5.76 8.15
C TRP A 72 -4.71 -5.19 8.67
N ILE A 73 -4.78 -3.87 8.71
CA ILE A 73 -5.98 -3.09 8.97
C ILE A 73 -6.01 -2.04 7.88
N ASP A 74 -7.05 -2.04 7.06
CA ASP A 74 -7.24 -1.06 6.00
C ASP A 74 -7.31 0.36 6.60
N TRP A 75 -6.43 1.24 6.13
CA TRP A 75 -6.38 2.64 6.53
C TRP A 75 -7.71 3.36 6.29
N LEU A 76 -8.42 3.06 5.19
CA LEU A 76 -9.68 3.73 4.87
C LEU A 76 -10.84 3.21 5.72
N ALA A 77 -10.79 1.94 6.12
CA ALA A 77 -11.76 1.38 7.06
C ALA A 77 -11.41 1.73 8.52
N ALA A 78 -10.16 2.08 8.81
CA ALA A 78 -9.74 2.50 10.13
C ALA A 78 -10.38 3.87 10.46
N LYS A 79 -11.44 3.84 11.27
CA LYS A 79 -12.00 5.04 11.87
C LYS A 79 -10.85 5.85 12.52
N PRO A 80 -10.73 7.16 12.24
CA PRO A 80 -9.80 7.98 12.99
C PRO A 80 -10.12 7.83 14.49
N PRO A 81 -9.12 7.81 15.37
CA PRO A 81 -9.42 7.89 16.80
C PRO A 81 -10.31 9.13 17.02
N PRO A 82 -11.35 9.04 17.88
CA PRO A 82 -12.18 10.20 18.17
C PRO A 82 -11.28 11.35 18.61
N ALA A 83 -11.54 12.55 18.11
CA ALA A 83 -10.70 13.74 18.30
C ALA A 83 -10.64 14.26 19.76
N ASP A 84 -11.15 13.49 20.72
CA ASP A 84 -11.29 13.80 22.14
C ASP A 84 -10.45 12.86 23.03
N MET A 85 -9.15 12.75 22.74
CA MET A 85 -8.18 12.44 23.80
C MET A 85 -7.23 13.61 23.94
N GLY A 86 -7.70 14.62 24.68
CA GLY A 86 -6.88 15.63 25.33
C GLY A 86 -6.21 15.11 26.58
#